data_AF-A0A3C1NEZ5-F1
#
_entry.id   AF-A0A3C1NEZ5-F1
#
_cell.length_a   1.000
_cell.length_b   1.000
_cell.length_c   1.000
_cell.angle_alpha   90.00
_cell.angle_beta   90.00
_cell.angle_gamma   90.00
#
_symmetry.space_group_name_H-M   'P 1'
#
loop_
_entity.id
_entity.type
_entity.pdbx_description
1 polymer ?
#
loop_
_entity_poly.entity_id
_entity_poly.type
_entity_poly.pdbx_seq_one_letter_code
_entity_poly.pdbx_strand_id
1 'polypeptide(L)'
;MHASHVDVGLDSRRTAHSPATQTIDFLWLELTNRCNLRCVHCYTESHPHSGDRDVLTTQAYERLMREAYDLGCRKLQFIGGEPQLNRDFHKLLVTANTIGFEFIEVFSNLTQLDDETVCYAAQNGICFATSVYSDEPAAHDAITRVKSSHARTIRNLKKLIDKGIETRAATIVIDQDRANVKRTKRFLTALGVTHVKSAQVREFGRGEEILSRPARLEGLCGHCWSGKLCIAPDGTAYPCVMARQWPVGNVLETSLAEIVGGRSLEGMRQTIFDSVWLPKIAEAGNGGEAGIHELEMVRKPTKPQMPHKPQKPHKPCAPFKLNPKHPHKPSHKPKRPGDNPSAEECFPCPQSCVPDTVPPQCPQSCSPFPACVPGDKKKKKRK
;
A
#
# COMPACT_ATOMS: atom_id res chain seq x y z
N MET A 1 2.10 -66.27 34.66
CA MET A 1 1.77 -65.36 35.78
C MET A 1 3.07 -64.90 36.41
N HIS A 2 3.61 -63.76 36.01
CA HIS A 2 4.64 -63.00 36.73
C HIS A 2 4.53 -61.57 36.22
N ALA A 3 4.19 -60.65 37.11
CA ALA A 3 4.21 -59.22 36.85
C ALA A 3 5.63 -58.71 37.13
N SER A 4 6.22 -58.03 36.16
CA SER A 4 7.46 -57.30 36.31
C SER A 4 7.30 -55.93 35.68
N HIS A 5 7.40 -54.90 36.53
CA HIS A 5 7.46 -53.50 36.16
C HIS A 5 8.59 -53.24 35.16
N VAL A 6 8.29 -52.47 34.11
CA VAL A 6 9.29 -51.72 33.36
C VAL A 6 8.84 -50.27 33.36
N ASP A 7 9.62 -49.48 34.05
CA ASP A 7 9.58 -48.02 34.15
C ASP A 7 9.84 -47.44 32.74
N VAL A 8 8.89 -46.65 32.22
CA VAL A 8 9.07 -45.93 30.95
C VAL A 8 9.03 -44.45 31.29
N GLY A 9 10.23 -43.91 31.55
CA GLY A 9 10.44 -42.50 31.85
C GLY A 9 9.83 -41.60 30.79
N LEU A 10 9.10 -40.59 31.25
CA LEU A 10 8.74 -39.43 30.44
C LEU A 10 10.02 -38.71 30.04
N ASP A 11 10.47 -38.92 28.80
CA ASP A 11 11.48 -38.10 28.16
C ASP A 11 10.89 -36.71 27.87
N SER A 12 11.12 -35.80 28.80
CA SER A 12 10.70 -34.39 28.81
C SER A 12 11.50 -33.51 27.84
N ARG A 13 12.05 -34.06 26.75
CA ARG A 13 12.88 -33.31 25.79
C ARG A 13 12.46 -33.52 24.33
N ARG A 14 11.40 -32.81 23.89
CA ARG A 14 11.19 -32.46 22.47
C ARG A 14 10.77 -30.99 22.32
N THR A 15 11.78 -30.14 22.44
CA THR A 15 11.99 -28.80 21.85
C THR A 15 10.80 -28.08 21.18
N ALA A 16 10.15 -27.21 21.95
CA ALA A 16 9.56 -25.98 21.41
C ALA A 16 10.69 -25.15 20.75
N HIS A 17 10.62 -24.94 19.44
CA HIS A 17 11.62 -24.12 18.73
C HIS A 17 11.41 -22.64 19.09
N SER A 18 12.49 -22.02 19.58
CA SER A 18 12.64 -20.58 19.87
C SER A 18 12.46 -19.72 18.60
N PRO A 19 11.94 -18.47 18.69
CA PRO A 19 11.80 -17.58 17.53
C PRO A 19 13.16 -16.96 17.13
N ALA A 20 14.04 -17.80 16.60
CA ALA A 20 15.28 -17.38 15.96
C ALA A 20 15.16 -17.58 14.43
N THR A 21 14.16 -17.01 13.78
CA THR A 21 14.19 -16.90 12.33
C THR A 21 14.90 -15.60 11.96
N GLN A 22 16.22 -15.68 11.74
CA GLN A 22 17.01 -14.61 11.10
C GLN A 22 16.69 -14.47 9.59
N THR A 23 15.48 -14.86 9.18
CA THR A 23 15.03 -14.87 7.81
C THR A 23 13.91 -13.86 7.60
N ILE A 24 13.76 -13.47 6.36
CA ILE A 24 12.63 -12.72 5.84
C ILE A 24 12.05 -13.50 4.67
N ASP A 25 10.80 -13.86 4.78
CA ASP A 25 10.05 -14.60 3.77
C ASP A 25 9.15 -13.66 2.95
N PHE A 26 8.77 -12.52 3.56
CA PHE A 26 7.88 -11.53 2.98
C PHE A 26 8.33 -10.10 3.31
N LEU A 27 8.49 -9.29 2.27
CA LEU A 27 8.84 -7.88 2.37
C LEU A 27 7.68 -6.98 1.91
N TRP A 28 7.29 -6.03 2.75
CA TRP A 28 6.53 -4.86 2.32
C TRP A 28 7.49 -3.70 2.04
N LEU A 29 7.35 -3.09 0.86
CA LEU A 29 8.03 -1.84 0.52
C LEU A 29 7.00 -0.73 0.32
N GLU A 30 6.94 0.21 1.25
CA GLU A 30 6.19 1.45 1.07
C GLU A 30 7.00 2.39 0.17
N LEU A 31 6.52 2.62 -1.05
CA LEU A 31 7.28 3.40 -2.04
C LEU A 31 7.15 4.92 -1.86
N THR A 32 6.07 5.35 -1.21
CA THR A 32 5.75 6.74 -0.93
C THR A 32 4.70 6.75 0.19
N ASN A 33 4.69 7.81 0.99
CA ASN A 33 3.60 8.05 1.93
C ASN A 33 2.53 8.97 1.33
N ARG A 34 2.70 9.48 0.10
CA ARG A 34 1.66 10.24 -0.62
C ARG A 34 0.55 9.31 -1.07
N CYS A 35 -0.69 9.76 -0.91
CA CYS A 35 -1.85 9.07 -1.45
C CYS A 35 -2.80 10.10 -2.06
N ASN A 36 -3.43 9.77 -3.18
CA ASN A 36 -4.44 10.63 -3.81
C ASN A 36 -5.83 10.50 -3.14
N LEU A 37 -5.93 9.74 -2.05
CA LEU A 37 -7.11 9.61 -1.18
C LEU A 37 -6.83 10.16 0.22
N ARG A 38 -7.87 10.23 1.06
CA ARG A 38 -7.78 10.66 2.48
C ARG A 38 -8.62 9.75 3.37
N CYS A 39 -8.42 8.43 3.24
CA CYS A 39 -9.27 7.44 3.89
C CYS A 39 -9.34 7.65 5.41
N VAL A 40 -10.53 7.56 5.99
CA VAL A 40 -10.78 7.86 7.42
C VAL A 40 -9.97 6.98 8.36
N HIS A 41 -9.61 5.77 7.96
CA HIS A 41 -8.99 4.74 8.81
C HIS A 41 -7.52 4.44 8.46
N CYS A 42 -6.86 5.30 7.68
CA CYS A 42 -5.54 5.02 7.14
C CYS A 42 -4.48 4.90 8.25
N TYR A 43 -3.81 3.74 8.31
CA TYR A 43 -2.83 3.41 9.34
C TYR A 43 -1.49 4.17 9.18
N THR A 44 -1.16 4.63 7.96
CA THR A 44 0.01 5.47 7.66
C THR A 44 -0.31 6.96 7.66
N GLU A 45 -1.58 7.31 7.89
CA GLU A 45 -2.09 8.67 7.80
C GLU A 45 -1.88 9.34 6.43
N SER A 46 -1.67 8.56 5.37
CA SER A 46 -1.37 9.09 4.03
C SER A 46 -2.46 10.03 3.48
N HIS A 47 -2.02 11.04 2.73
CA HIS A 47 -2.82 12.03 2.02
C HIS A 47 -2.01 12.66 0.86
N PRO A 48 -2.57 13.57 0.04
CA PRO A 48 -1.86 14.11 -1.12
C PRO A 48 -0.57 14.90 -0.84
N HIS A 49 -0.35 15.29 0.41
CA HIS A 49 0.79 16.14 0.82
C HIS A 49 1.71 15.46 1.84
N SER A 50 1.49 14.18 2.16
CA SER A 50 2.29 13.45 3.16
C SER A 50 3.55 12.80 2.58
N GLY A 51 4.11 13.39 1.51
CA GLY A 51 5.32 12.92 0.82
C GLY A 51 6.60 13.53 1.37
N ASP A 52 6.49 14.38 2.37
CA ASP A 52 7.59 14.88 3.19
C ASP A 52 8.42 13.75 3.83
N ARG A 53 7.80 12.58 4.03
CA ARG A 53 8.45 11.36 4.54
C ARG A 53 9.18 10.54 3.47
N ASP A 54 9.13 10.92 2.20
CA ASP A 54 9.73 10.15 1.09
C ASP A 54 11.23 10.45 0.94
N VAL A 55 12.07 9.74 1.70
CA VAL A 55 13.53 9.94 1.74
C VAL A 55 14.28 8.94 0.86
N LEU A 56 13.78 7.71 0.76
CA LEU A 56 14.43 6.64 0.00
C LEU A 56 14.48 6.94 -1.49
N THR A 57 15.67 6.80 -2.07
CA THR A 57 15.89 6.91 -3.51
C THR A 57 15.53 5.61 -4.21
N THR A 58 15.33 5.68 -5.53
CA THR A 58 15.12 4.53 -6.40
C THR A 58 16.23 3.49 -6.23
N GLN A 59 17.49 3.94 -6.16
CA GLN A 59 18.65 3.06 -5.95
C GLN A 59 18.63 2.40 -4.57
N ALA A 60 18.12 3.09 -3.54
CA ALA A 60 17.94 2.49 -2.22
C ALA A 60 16.90 1.37 -2.27
N TYR A 61 15.75 1.57 -2.91
CA TYR A 61 14.76 0.50 -3.10
C TYR A 61 15.32 -0.69 -3.91
N GLU A 62 16.06 -0.42 -4.99
CA GLU A 62 16.71 -1.47 -5.79
C GLU A 62 17.71 -2.28 -4.96
N ARG A 63 18.52 -1.61 -4.12
CA ARG A 63 19.45 -2.26 -3.18
C ARG A 63 18.69 -3.11 -2.16
N LEU A 64 17.65 -2.57 -1.53
CA LEU A 64 16.83 -3.27 -0.54
C LEU A 64 16.20 -4.54 -1.08
N MET A 65 15.70 -4.50 -2.31
CA MET A 65 15.14 -5.68 -2.96
C MET A 65 16.20 -6.78 -3.19
N ARG A 66 17.43 -6.41 -3.55
CA ARG A 66 18.54 -7.37 -3.70
C ARG A 66 18.97 -7.95 -2.37
N GLU A 67 19.22 -7.09 -1.38
CA GLU A 67 19.57 -7.52 -0.02
C GLU A 67 18.49 -8.46 0.55
N ALA A 68 17.21 -8.15 0.34
CA ALA A 68 16.13 -8.99 0.80
C ALA A 68 16.12 -10.35 0.11
N TYR A 69 16.34 -10.37 -1.20
CA TYR A 69 16.42 -11.61 -1.98
C TYR A 69 17.61 -12.48 -1.55
N ASP A 70 18.76 -11.87 -1.28
CA ASP A 70 19.97 -12.56 -0.79
C ASP A 70 19.76 -13.16 0.61
N LEU A 71 18.92 -12.53 1.44
CA LEU A 71 18.47 -13.03 2.74
C LEU A 71 17.38 -14.13 2.65
N GLY A 72 17.04 -14.59 1.45
CA GLY A 72 16.08 -15.67 1.21
C GLY A 72 14.64 -15.21 0.97
N CYS A 73 14.35 -13.91 0.94
CA CYS A 73 13.01 -13.42 0.67
C CYS A 73 12.59 -13.71 -0.77
N ARG A 74 11.40 -14.27 -0.95
CA ARG A 74 10.82 -14.58 -2.28
C ARG A 74 9.47 -13.93 -2.52
N LYS A 75 8.92 -13.22 -1.52
CA LYS A 75 7.62 -12.56 -1.62
C LYS A 75 7.76 -11.06 -1.33
N LEU A 76 7.32 -10.25 -2.28
CA LEU A 76 7.37 -8.80 -2.21
C LEU A 76 5.99 -8.21 -2.41
N GLN A 77 5.66 -7.20 -1.62
CA GLN A 77 4.50 -6.37 -1.87
C GLN A 77 4.87 -4.89 -1.92
N PHE A 78 4.57 -4.26 -3.05
CA PHE A 78 4.62 -2.82 -3.20
C PHE A 78 3.38 -2.19 -2.59
N ILE A 79 3.59 -1.28 -1.65
CA ILE A 79 2.55 -0.60 -0.88
C ILE A 79 2.96 0.88 -0.65
N GLY A 80 2.40 1.49 0.40
CA GLY A 80 2.68 2.85 0.84
C GLY A 80 1.74 3.82 0.15
N GLY A 81 1.22 4.80 0.91
CA GLY A 81 0.22 5.77 0.44
C GLY A 81 -0.61 5.25 -0.73
N GLU A 82 -0.26 5.68 -1.94
CA GLU A 82 -0.52 4.95 -3.18
C GLU A 82 0.81 4.66 -3.93
N PRO A 83 1.24 3.40 -4.12
CA PRO A 83 2.54 3.08 -4.70
C PRO A 83 2.72 3.64 -6.12
N GLN A 84 1.63 3.75 -6.89
CA GLN A 84 1.67 4.27 -8.26
C GLN A 84 1.94 5.79 -8.33
N LEU A 85 1.91 6.50 -7.20
CA LEU A 85 2.35 7.90 -7.13
C LEU A 85 3.87 8.05 -6.96
N ASN A 86 4.59 6.95 -6.77
CA ASN A 86 6.04 6.95 -6.88
C ASN A 86 6.42 7.08 -8.36
N ARG A 87 7.22 8.10 -8.71
CA ARG A 87 7.61 8.39 -10.11
C ARG A 87 8.34 7.23 -10.80
N ASP A 88 9.00 6.37 -10.02
CA ASP A 88 9.80 5.25 -10.49
C ASP A 88 9.10 3.90 -10.25
N PHE A 89 7.79 3.91 -9.94
CA PHE A 89 7.00 2.70 -9.64
C PHE A 89 7.20 1.61 -10.69
N HIS A 90 7.00 1.91 -11.98
CA HIS A 90 7.14 0.91 -13.03
C HIS A 90 8.57 0.36 -13.10
N LYS A 91 9.59 1.21 -12.91
CA LYS A 91 10.99 0.77 -12.87
C LYS A 91 11.22 -0.20 -11.71
N LEU A 92 10.71 0.12 -10.53
CA LEU A 92 10.85 -0.73 -9.34
C LEU A 92 10.11 -2.07 -9.50
N LEU A 93 8.93 -2.04 -10.12
CA LEU A 93 8.16 -3.25 -10.46
C LEU A 93 8.94 -4.17 -11.40
N VAL A 94 9.55 -3.60 -12.45
CA VAL A 94 10.42 -4.34 -13.38
C VAL A 94 11.64 -4.89 -12.65
N THR A 95 12.26 -4.11 -11.77
CA THR A 95 13.42 -4.56 -10.99
C THR A 95 13.08 -5.75 -10.09
N ALA A 96 11.95 -5.71 -9.37
CA ALA A 96 11.53 -6.85 -8.54
C ALA A 96 11.37 -8.14 -9.36
N ASN A 97 10.70 -8.04 -10.50
CA ASN A 97 10.52 -9.17 -11.41
C ASN A 97 11.87 -9.68 -11.96
N THR A 98 12.78 -8.76 -12.30
CA THR A 98 14.12 -9.10 -12.81
C THR A 98 15.02 -9.76 -11.75
N ILE A 99 14.88 -9.36 -10.49
CA ILE A 99 15.60 -10.00 -9.36
C ILE A 99 15.15 -11.46 -9.18
N GLY A 100 13.90 -11.77 -9.51
CA GLY A 100 13.35 -13.12 -9.46
C GLY A 100 12.49 -13.40 -8.24
N PHE A 101 11.85 -12.39 -7.63
CA PHE A 101 10.82 -12.63 -6.61
C PHE A 101 9.72 -13.54 -7.17
N GLU A 102 9.42 -14.63 -6.47
CA GLU A 102 8.43 -15.63 -6.88
C GLU A 102 7.00 -15.11 -6.75
N PHE A 103 6.77 -14.19 -5.81
CA PHE A 103 5.49 -13.53 -5.61
C PHE A 103 5.70 -12.02 -5.54
N ILE A 104 5.05 -11.29 -6.45
CA ILE A 104 5.03 -9.84 -6.48
C ILE A 104 3.56 -9.40 -6.48
N GLU A 105 3.18 -8.58 -5.50
CA GLU A 105 1.85 -8.01 -5.41
C GLU A 105 1.92 -6.48 -5.28
N VAL A 106 1.00 -5.78 -5.93
CA VAL A 106 0.84 -4.33 -5.76
C VAL A 106 -0.45 -4.08 -4.98
N PHE A 107 -0.35 -3.51 -3.77
CA PHE A 107 -1.53 -3.02 -3.05
C PHE A 107 -1.83 -1.59 -3.48
N SER A 108 -2.91 -1.41 -4.23
CA SER A 108 -3.29 -0.10 -4.77
C SER A 108 -4.75 0.22 -4.44
N ASN A 109 -5.05 1.50 -4.27
CA ASN A 109 -6.42 2.00 -4.24
C ASN A 109 -7.10 1.96 -5.62
N LEU A 110 -6.35 1.66 -6.70
CA LEU A 110 -6.82 1.49 -8.07
C LEU A 110 -7.60 2.68 -8.64
N THR A 111 -7.52 3.87 -8.06
CA THR A 111 -8.20 5.05 -8.63
C THR A 111 -7.47 5.60 -9.85
N GLN A 112 -6.18 5.29 -9.96
CA GLN A 112 -5.36 5.45 -11.16
C GLN A 112 -4.78 4.07 -11.48
N LEU A 113 -4.58 3.79 -12.77
CA LEU A 113 -3.95 2.57 -13.28
C LEU A 113 -3.81 2.76 -14.79
N ASP A 114 -2.58 2.83 -15.28
CA ASP A 114 -2.27 2.91 -16.71
C ASP A 114 -2.27 1.51 -17.35
N ASP A 115 -2.51 1.47 -18.65
CA ASP A 115 -2.62 0.20 -19.38
C ASP A 115 -1.25 -0.50 -19.57
N GLU A 116 -0.14 0.24 -19.48
CA GLU A 116 1.22 -0.31 -19.56
C GLU A 116 1.51 -1.21 -18.36
N THR A 117 1.24 -0.72 -17.15
CA THR A 117 1.33 -1.48 -15.89
C THR A 117 0.46 -2.72 -15.94
N VAL A 118 -0.77 -2.61 -16.47
CA VAL A 118 -1.69 -3.76 -16.61
C VAL A 118 -1.11 -4.80 -17.58
N CYS A 119 -0.65 -4.38 -18.75
CA CYS A 119 -0.02 -5.28 -19.72
C CYS A 119 1.21 -5.97 -19.13
N TYR A 120 2.09 -5.21 -18.47
CA TYR A 120 3.29 -5.74 -17.85
C TYR A 120 2.94 -6.76 -16.75
N ALA A 121 1.97 -6.44 -15.90
CA ALA A 121 1.54 -7.33 -14.82
C ALA A 121 0.96 -8.64 -15.35
N ALA A 122 0.10 -8.59 -16.37
CA ALA A 122 -0.47 -9.78 -17.00
C ALA A 122 0.61 -10.68 -17.64
N GLN A 123 1.63 -10.09 -18.26
CA GLN A 123 2.72 -10.83 -18.91
C GLN A 123 3.67 -11.51 -17.91
N ASN A 124 3.80 -10.94 -16.70
CA ASN A 124 4.80 -11.37 -15.71
C ASN A 124 4.17 -12.00 -14.45
N GLY A 125 2.86 -12.27 -14.45
CA GLY A 125 2.18 -12.90 -13.31
C GLY A 125 2.15 -12.05 -12.03
N ILE A 126 2.16 -10.72 -12.17
CA ILE A 126 2.14 -9.80 -11.02
C ILE A 126 0.70 -9.66 -10.52
N CYS A 127 0.52 -9.88 -9.21
CA CYS A 127 -0.79 -9.83 -8.57
C CYS A 127 -1.16 -8.41 -8.13
N PHE A 128 -2.45 -8.15 -7.96
CA PHE A 128 -2.95 -6.89 -7.42
C PHE A 128 -3.87 -7.08 -6.22
N ALA A 129 -3.72 -6.22 -5.23
CA ALA A 129 -4.58 -6.12 -4.08
C ALA A 129 -5.24 -4.75 -4.00
N THR A 130 -6.48 -4.68 -3.55
CA THR A 130 -7.17 -3.41 -3.33
C THR A 130 -8.10 -3.45 -2.12
N SER A 131 -8.57 -2.28 -1.70
CA SER A 131 -9.61 -2.14 -0.69
C SER A 131 -10.87 -1.56 -1.32
N VAL A 132 -12.00 -2.25 -1.14
CA VAL A 132 -13.33 -1.76 -1.55
C VAL A 132 -14.24 -1.82 -0.33
N TYR A 133 -14.70 -0.64 0.09
CA TYR A 133 -15.38 -0.45 1.37
C TYR A 133 -16.90 -0.61 1.33
N SER A 134 -17.49 -0.51 0.14
CA SER A 134 -18.91 -0.72 -0.12
C SER A 134 -19.12 -0.99 -1.60
N ASP A 135 -20.17 -1.72 -1.96
CA ASP A 135 -20.69 -1.79 -3.33
C ASP A 135 -21.51 -0.53 -3.72
N GLU A 136 -21.90 0.28 -2.73
CA GLU A 136 -22.55 1.56 -2.96
C GLU A 136 -21.50 2.68 -3.13
N PRO A 137 -21.52 3.42 -4.27
CA PRO A 137 -20.51 4.43 -4.56
C PRO A 137 -20.38 5.52 -3.49
N ALA A 138 -21.50 6.02 -2.97
CA ALA A 138 -21.51 7.10 -1.99
C ALA A 138 -20.88 6.67 -0.64
N ALA A 139 -21.20 5.46 -0.16
CA ALA A 139 -20.63 4.92 1.07
C ALA A 139 -19.12 4.69 0.96
N HIS A 140 -18.66 4.17 -0.17
CA HIS A 140 -17.23 4.01 -0.43
C HIS A 140 -16.51 5.37 -0.50
N ASP A 141 -17.06 6.34 -1.23
CA ASP A 141 -16.49 7.68 -1.36
C ASP A 141 -16.45 8.44 -0.02
N ALA A 142 -17.42 8.22 0.86
CA ALA A 142 -17.42 8.76 2.21
C ALA A 142 -16.22 8.27 3.03
N ILE A 143 -15.86 6.99 2.89
CA ILE A 143 -14.72 6.39 3.58
C ILE A 143 -13.39 6.88 3.02
N THR A 144 -13.25 6.98 1.70
CA THR A 144 -12.02 7.46 1.05
C THR A 144 -11.86 8.99 1.09
N ARG A 145 -12.95 9.70 1.39
CA ARG A 145 -13.11 11.16 1.35
C ARG A 145 -12.84 11.76 -0.03
N VAL A 146 -13.05 11.01 -1.11
CA VAL A 146 -12.85 11.49 -2.48
C VAL A 146 -14.00 11.01 -3.37
N LYS A 147 -14.68 11.98 -4.00
CA LYS A 147 -15.77 11.71 -4.94
C LYS A 147 -15.29 10.86 -6.12
N SER A 148 -16.16 9.95 -6.56
CA SER A 148 -15.93 9.01 -7.66
C SER A 148 -14.75 8.06 -7.42
N SER A 149 -14.27 7.89 -6.18
CA SER A 149 -13.22 6.92 -5.86
C SER A 149 -13.71 5.50 -6.15
N HIS A 150 -14.95 5.17 -5.80
CA HIS A 150 -15.54 3.86 -6.08
C HIS A 150 -15.56 3.55 -7.57
N ALA A 151 -16.14 4.46 -8.37
CA ALA A 151 -16.26 4.25 -9.82
C ALA A 151 -14.89 4.04 -10.48
N ARG A 152 -13.85 4.79 -10.07
CA ARG A 152 -12.49 4.62 -10.60
C ARG A 152 -11.87 3.30 -10.17
N THR A 153 -11.97 2.96 -8.88
CA THR A 153 -11.48 1.71 -8.29
C THR A 153 -12.07 0.50 -9.00
N ILE A 154 -13.41 0.43 -9.11
CA ILE A 154 -14.10 -0.69 -9.75
C ILE A 154 -13.78 -0.79 -11.24
N ARG A 155 -13.69 0.34 -11.96
CA ARG A 155 -13.30 0.35 -13.37
C ARG A 155 -11.91 -0.26 -13.58
N ASN A 156 -10.93 0.14 -12.78
CA ASN A 156 -9.57 -0.37 -12.92
C ASN A 156 -9.42 -1.80 -12.38
N LEU A 157 -10.19 -2.17 -11.36
CA LEU A 157 -10.30 -3.56 -10.92
C LEU A 157 -10.83 -4.48 -12.04
N LYS A 158 -11.87 -4.04 -12.76
CA LYS A 158 -12.36 -4.75 -13.96
C LYS A 158 -11.26 -4.90 -15.02
N LYS A 159 -10.51 -3.83 -15.31
CA LYS A 159 -9.38 -3.91 -16.26
C LYS A 159 -8.37 -5.01 -15.90
N LEU A 160 -8.05 -5.16 -14.62
CA LEU A 160 -7.14 -6.21 -14.14
C LEU A 160 -7.75 -7.61 -14.35
N ILE A 161 -9.01 -7.79 -13.95
CA ILE A 161 -9.75 -9.04 -14.07
C ILE A 161 -9.89 -9.47 -15.54
N ASP A 162 -10.28 -8.53 -16.42
CA ASP A 162 -10.44 -8.76 -17.87
C ASP A 162 -9.12 -9.19 -18.54
N LYS A 163 -7.97 -8.87 -17.93
CA LYS A 163 -6.64 -9.26 -18.37
C LYS A 163 -6.12 -10.54 -17.72
N GLY A 164 -6.94 -11.21 -16.91
CA GLY A 164 -6.59 -12.43 -16.21
C GLY A 164 -5.57 -12.23 -15.09
N ILE A 165 -5.44 -11.01 -14.58
CA ILE A 165 -4.54 -10.72 -13.46
C ILE A 165 -5.20 -11.19 -12.17
N GLU A 166 -4.45 -11.92 -11.34
CA GLU A 166 -4.94 -12.35 -10.03
C GLU A 166 -5.17 -11.13 -9.14
N THR A 167 -6.38 -11.05 -8.58
CA THR A 167 -6.79 -9.90 -7.76
C THR A 167 -7.40 -10.34 -6.44
N ARG A 168 -6.99 -9.67 -5.36
CA ARG A 168 -7.65 -9.77 -4.06
C ARG A 168 -8.22 -8.44 -3.60
N ALA A 169 -9.34 -8.49 -2.89
CA ALA A 169 -9.97 -7.31 -2.32
C ALA A 169 -10.23 -7.49 -0.83
N ALA A 170 -10.04 -6.41 -0.07
CA ALA A 170 -10.40 -6.34 1.33
C ALA A 170 -11.51 -5.29 1.56
N THR A 171 -12.49 -5.64 2.40
CA THR A 171 -13.45 -4.68 2.94
C THR A 171 -13.12 -4.42 4.40
N ILE A 172 -12.69 -3.20 4.71
CA ILE A 172 -12.43 -2.78 6.08
C ILE A 172 -13.75 -2.33 6.72
N VAL A 173 -14.12 -3.02 7.79
CA VAL A 173 -15.33 -2.78 8.57
C VAL A 173 -15.00 -1.74 9.64
N ILE A 174 -15.68 -0.60 9.59
CA ILE A 174 -15.56 0.56 10.47
C ILE A 174 -16.86 0.63 11.29
N ASP A 175 -17.95 0.97 10.63
CA ASP A 175 -19.30 1.11 11.17
C ASP A 175 -20.38 0.48 10.27
N GLN A 176 -19.98 -0.11 9.14
CA GLN A 176 -20.92 -0.71 8.19
C GLN A 176 -21.61 -1.92 8.83
N ASP A 177 -22.91 -2.06 8.58
CA ASP A 177 -23.65 -3.23 9.03
C ASP A 177 -23.18 -4.53 8.34
N ARG A 178 -23.49 -5.67 8.98
CA ARG A 178 -23.08 -6.99 8.48
C ARG A 178 -23.68 -7.32 7.10
N ALA A 179 -24.86 -6.80 6.77
CA ALA A 179 -25.52 -7.07 5.49
C ALA A 179 -24.80 -6.33 4.35
N ASN A 180 -24.38 -5.09 4.55
CA ASN A 180 -23.60 -4.28 3.61
C ASN A 180 -22.22 -4.92 3.36
N VAL A 181 -21.54 -5.39 4.40
CA VAL A 181 -20.26 -6.11 4.25
C VAL A 181 -20.47 -7.38 3.42
N LYS A 182 -21.51 -8.18 3.71
CA LYS A 182 -21.84 -9.38 2.92
C LYS A 182 -22.18 -9.03 1.48
N ARG A 183 -22.93 -7.96 1.23
CA ARG A 183 -23.31 -7.51 -0.11
C ARG A 183 -22.09 -7.06 -0.92
N THR A 184 -21.22 -6.28 -0.31
CA THR A 184 -19.93 -5.86 -0.91
C THR A 184 -19.08 -7.07 -1.29
N LYS A 185 -18.97 -8.07 -0.41
CA LYS A 185 -18.22 -9.29 -0.73
C LYS A 185 -18.79 -10.05 -1.93
N ARG A 186 -20.12 -10.20 -1.99
CA ARG A 186 -20.79 -10.83 -3.13
C ARG A 186 -20.56 -10.04 -4.41
N PHE A 187 -20.66 -8.71 -4.36
CA PHE A 187 -20.40 -7.84 -5.48
C PHE A 187 -18.98 -8.02 -6.05
N LEU A 188 -17.97 -8.04 -5.18
CA LEU A 188 -16.56 -8.27 -5.58
C LEU A 188 -16.32 -9.67 -6.14
N THR A 189 -16.95 -10.68 -5.53
CA THR A 189 -16.85 -12.07 -6.03
C THR A 189 -17.50 -12.19 -7.41
N ALA A 190 -18.67 -11.61 -7.60
CA ALA A 190 -19.37 -11.58 -8.89
C ALA A 190 -18.62 -10.77 -9.96
N LEU A 191 -17.78 -9.83 -9.55
CA LEU A 191 -16.89 -9.09 -10.45
C LEU A 191 -15.74 -9.95 -11.01
N GLY A 192 -15.37 -11.03 -10.31
CA GLY A 192 -14.24 -11.91 -10.66
C GLY A 192 -13.01 -11.79 -9.75
N VAL A 193 -13.13 -11.14 -8.59
CA VAL A 193 -12.03 -11.10 -7.60
C VAL A 193 -11.83 -12.48 -6.99
N THR A 194 -10.60 -13.00 -7.00
CA THR A 194 -10.28 -14.38 -6.58
C THR A 194 -10.33 -14.56 -5.07
N HIS A 195 -9.91 -13.54 -4.33
CA HIS A 195 -9.87 -13.58 -2.87
C HIS A 195 -10.49 -12.32 -2.25
N VAL A 196 -11.65 -12.49 -1.61
CA VAL A 196 -12.35 -11.39 -0.91
C VAL A 196 -12.34 -11.62 0.59
N LYS A 197 -11.73 -10.71 1.34
CA LYS A 197 -11.66 -10.75 2.81
C LYS A 197 -12.36 -9.54 3.42
N SER A 198 -12.73 -9.66 4.70
CA SER A 198 -13.09 -8.50 5.53
C SER A 198 -12.21 -8.47 6.76
N ALA A 199 -11.83 -7.28 7.19
CA ALA A 199 -11.12 -7.06 8.45
C ALA A 199 -11.77 -5.90 9.19
N GLN A 200 -11.70 -5.91 10.51
CA GLN A 200 -12.11 -4.74 11.30
C GLN A 200 -11.04 -3.66 11.20
N VAL A 201 -11.47 -2.40 11.29
CA VAL A 201 -10.59 -1.28 11.59
C VAL A 201 -9.82 -1.58 12.87
N ARG A 202 -8.56 -1.16 12.91
CA ARG A 202 -7.66 -1.33 14.06
C ARG A 202 -7.20 0.03 14.53
N GLU A 203 -6.77 0.08 15.78
CA GLU A 203 -6.35 1.29 16.48
C GLU A 203 -5.00 1.84 16.01
N PHE A 204 -4.71 1.89 14.71
CA PHE A 204 -3.43 2.40 14.18
C PHE A 204 -3.66 3.61 13.28
N GLY A 205 -2.82 4.64 13.43
CA GLY A 205 -2.93 5.88 12.66
C GLY A 205 -4.29 6.54 12.90
N ARG A 206 -5.02 6.92 11.85
CA ARG A 206 -6.36 7.50 12.01
C ARG A 206 -7.40 6.55 12.61
N GLY A 207 -7.11 5.25 12.71
CA GLY A 207 -7.95 4.29 13.42
C GLY A 207 -8.03 4.55 14.93
N GLU A 208 -7.04 5.24 15.52
CA GLU A 208 -7.04 5.59 16.95
C GLU A 208 -8.20 6.53 17.31
N GLU A 209 -8.44 7.54 16.47
CA GLU A 209 -9.56 8.48 16.62
C GLU A 209 -10.90 7.76 16.46
N ILE A 210 -11.03 6.91 15.43
CA ILE A 210 -12.24 6.12 15.16
C ILE A 210 -12.60 5.22 16.36
N LEU A 211 -11.61 4.54 16.93
CA LEU A 211 -11.82 3.59 18.02
C LEU A 211 -11.71 4.22 19.41
N SER A 212 -11.45 5.53 19.48
CA SER A 212 -11.22 6.30 20.70
C SER A 212 -10.24 5.61 21.66
N ARG A 213 -9.17 5.03 21.11
CA ARG A 213 -8.14 4.32 21.88
C ARG A 213 -6.78 4.45 21.19
N PRO A 214 -5.68 4.55 21.95
CA PRO A 214 -4.35 4.60 21.38
C PRO A 214 -3.97 3.25 20.78
N ALA A 215 -3.00 3.24 19.86
CA ALA A 215 -2.46 1.97 19.38
C ALA A 215 -1.75 1.20 20.49
N ARG A 216 -1.94 -0.11 20.46
CA ARG A 216 -1.39 -1.06 21.42
C ARG A 216 -0.94 -2.31 20.69
N LEU A 217 0.02 -3.03 21.27
CA LEU A 217 0.62 -4.19 20.63
C LEU A 217 -0.42 -5.29 20.40
N GLU A 218 -1.37 -5.45 21.33
CA GLU A 218 -2.45 -6.46 21.27
C GLU A 218 -3.44 -6.21 20.11
N GLY A 219 -3.46 -4.99 19.57
CA GLY A 219 -4.22 -4.62 18.38
C GLY A 219 -3.68 -5.26 17.09
N LEU A 220 -2.44 -5.76 17.08
CA LEU A 220 -1.86 -6.47 15.93
C LEU A 220 -2.52 -7.84 15.72
N CYS A 221 -2.42 -8.42 14.52
CA CYS A 221 -2.92 -9.79 14.28
C CYS A 221 -1.97 -10.90 14.75
N GLY A 222 -0.83 -10.55 15.36
CA GLY A 222 0.19 -11.50 15.81
C GLY A 222 1.07 -12.08 14.69
N HIS A 223 0.56 -12.28 13.47
CA HIS A 223 1.29 -12.95 12.37
C HIS A 223 2.61 -12.29 11.92
N CYS A 224 2.95 -11.11 12.42
CA CYS A 224 4.17 -10.36 12.11
C CYS A 224 5.40 -10.83 12.91
N TRP A 225 5.24 -11.77 13.84
CA TRP A 225 6.38 -12.39 14.54
C TRP A 225 7.26 -13.23 13.60
N SER A 226 6.72 -13.75 12.49
CA SER A 226 7.39 -14.74 11.64
C SER A 226 7.68 -14.19 10.24
N GLY A 227 8.98 -14.12 9.89
CA GLY A 227 9.45 -13.98 8.51
C GLY A 227 9.04 -12.71 7.76
N LYS A 228 8.55 -11.68 8.45
CA LYS A 228 8.01 -10.46 7.85
C LYS A 228 8.82 -9.22 8.19
N LEU A 229 8.84 -8.28 7.25
CA LEU A 229 9.41 -6.95 7.46
C LEU A 229 8.72 -5.93 6.54
N CYS A 230 8.58 -4.72 7.04
CA CYS A 230 8.10 -3.56 6.28
C CYS A 230 9.14 -2.46 6.32
N ILE A 231 9.47 -1.87 5.16
CA ILE A 231 10.32 -0.70 5.07
C ILE A 231 9.47 0.49 4.61
N ALA A 232 9.48 1.55 5.41
CA ALA A 232 8.79 2.81 5.12
C ALA A 232 9.62 3.72 4.18
N PRO A 233 9.01 4.75 3.57
CA PRO A 233 9.69 5.64 2.63
C PRO A 233 10.79 6.50 3.27
N ASP A 234 10.81 6.62 4.59
CA ASP A 234 11.85 7.31 5.38
C ASP A 234 13.01 6.37 5.79
N GLY A 235 12.97 5.11 5.33
CA GLY A 235 13.96 4.09 5.64
C GLY A 235 13.68 3.30 6.93
N THR A 236 12.67 3.68 7.71
CA THR A 236 12.37 2.97 8.97
C THR A 236 11.86 1.57 8.70
N ALA A 237 12.40 0.59 9.43
CA ALA A 237 11.99 -0.80 9.38
C ALA A 237 11.01 -1.13 10.51
N TYR A 238 9.97 -1.91 10.19
CA TYR A 238 8.96 -2.39 11.13
C TYR A 238 8.70 -3.89 10.95
N PRO A 239 8.29 -4.63 12.01
CA PRO A 239 7.89 -6.03 11.87
C PRO A 239 6.72 -6.25 10.90
N CYS A 240 5.84 -5.25 10.77
CA CYS A 240 4.80 -5.19 9.73
C CYS A 240 4.26 -3.77 9.55
N VAL A 241 3.42 -3.59 8.53
CA VAL A 241 2.79 -2.31 8.17
C VAL A 241 1.98 -1.66 9.32
N MET A 242 1.41 -2.48 10.23
CA MET A 242 0.61 -1.99 11.36
C MET A 242 1.45 -1.77 12.63
N ALA A 243 2.70 -2.22 12.68
CA ALA A 243 3.55 -2.14 13.87
C ALA A 243 4.39 -0.84 13.91
N ARG A 244 3.85 0.26 13.39
CA ARG A 244 4.58 1.52 13.17
C ARG A 244 5.05 2.22 14.44
N GLN A 245 4.48 1.90 15.60
CA GLN A 245 4.92 2.41 16.90
C GLN A 245 6.18 1.70 17.43
N TRP A 246 6.58 0.58 16.82
CA TRP A 246 7.70 -0.23 17.25
C TRP A 246 8.71 -0.40 16.10
N PRO A 247 9.49 0.66 15.78
CA PRO A 247 10.56 0.56 14.79
C PRO A 247 11.64 -0.42 15.27
N VAL A 248 12.24 -1.13 14.33
CA VAL A 248 13.27 -2.15 14.60
C VAL A 248 14.63 -1.83 13.95
N GLY A 249 14.72 -0.69 13.26
CA GLY A 249 15.94 -0.21 12.61
C GLY A 249 15.65 0.82 11.53
N ASN A 250 16.71 1.33 10.88
CA ASN A 250 16.61 2.18 9.71
C ASN A 250 17.66 1.79 8.66
N VAL A 251 17.21 1.57 7.42
CA VAL A 251 18.05 1.10 6.30
C VAL A 251 18.95 2.19 5.69
N LEU A 252 18.83 3.43 6.17
CA LEU A 252 19.76 4.52 5.87
C LEU A 252 20.97 4.49 6.80
N GLU A 253 20.86 3.82 7.96
CA GLU A 253 21.90 3.78 9.00
C GLU A 253 22.60 2.43 9.06
N THR A 254 21.89 1.35 8.78
CA THR A 254 22.36 -0.04 8.89
C THR A 254 21.91 -0.87 7.70
N SER A 255 22.63 -1.94 7.38
CA SER A 255 22.22 -2.85 6.30
C SER A 255 20.96 -3.61 6.64
N LEU A 256 20.22 -4.09 5.62
CA LEU A 256 19.03 -4.91 5.87
C LEU A 256 19.37 -6.20 6.63
N ALA A 257 20.53 -6.79 6.37
CA ALA A 257 21.02 -7.99 7.05
C ALA A 257 21.22 -7.75 8.56
N GLU A 258 21.79 -6.59 8.94
CA GLU A 258 21.97 -6.23 10.35
C GLU A 258 20.64 -5.98 11.06
N ILE A 259 19.65 -5.39 10.39
CA ILE A 259 18.30 -5.22 10.95
C ILE A 259 17.64 -6.58 11.15
N VAL A 260 17.71 -7.46 10.14
CA VAL A 260 17.09 -8.79 10.17
C VAL A 260 17.72 -9.71 11.22
N GLY A 261 19.05 -9.67 11.36
CA GLY A 261 19.79 -10.39 12.39
C GLY A 261 19.90 -9.67 13.73
N GLY A 262 19.30 -8.48 13.86
CA GLY A 262 19.47 -7.60 15.01
C GLY A 262 18.56 -7.94 16.18
N ARG A 263 19.07 -7.71 17.41
CA ARG A 263 18.34 -7.94 18.67
C ARG A 263 17.02 -7.15 18.76
N SER A 264 16.92 -6.00 18.09
CA SER A 264 15.70 -5.18 18.09
C SER A 264 14.53 -5.91 17.41
N LEU A 265 14.76 -6.43 16.19
CA LEU A 265 13.74 -7.20 15.48
C LEU A 265 13.44 -8.52 16.19
N GLU A 266 14.47 -9.23 16.66
CA GLU A 266 14.33 -10.48 17.41
C GLU A 266 13.47 -10.30 18.66
N GLY A 267 13.81 -9.33 19.52
CA GLY A 267 13.06 -9.06 20.74
C GLY A 267 11.61 -8.64 20.45
N MET A 268 11.39 -7.83 19.42
CA MET A 268 10.04 -7.43 19.02
C MET A 268 9.22 -8.60 18.48
N ARG A 269 9.83 -9.49 17.69
CA ARG A 269 9.18 -10.73 17.21
C ARG A 269 8.79 -11.64 18.37
N GLN A 270 9.69 -11.83 19.35
CA GLN A 270 9.39 -12.58 20.58
C GLN A 270 8.22 -11.93 21.34
N THR A 271 8.23 -10.61 21.49
CA THR A 271 7.16 -9.89 22.22
C THR A 271 5.81 -10.03 21.52
N ILE A 272 5.79 -9.89 20.18
CA ILE A 272 4.57 -10.11 19.38
C ILE A 272 4.10 -11.56 19.50
N PHE A 273 5.01 -12.52 19.50
CA PHE A 273 4.69 -13.93 19.66
C PHE A 273 4.01 -14.19 21.01
N ASP A 274 4.65 -13.76 22.11
CA ASP A 274 4.19 -14.06 23.46
C ASP A 274 2.93 -13.27 23.85
N SER A 275 2.89 -11.98 23.53
CA SER A 275 1.83 -11.08 24.02
C SER A 275 0.64 -10.95 23.07
N VAL A 276 0.79 -11.35 21.79
CA VAL A 276 -0.27 -11.17 20.78
C VAL A 276 -0.65 -12.48 20.11
N TRP A 277 0.32 -13.23 19.60
CA TRP A 277 0.04 -14.43 18.83
C TRP A 277 -0.45 -15.59 19.71
N LEU A 278 0.34 -15.96 20.74
CA LEU A 278 0.01 -17.05 21.65
C LEU A 278 -1.37 -16.90 22.32
N PRO A 279 -1.76 -15.73 22.86
CA PRO A 279 -3.09 -15.57 23.46
C PRO A 279 -4.21 -15.75 22.43
N LYS A 280 -4.07 -15.19 21.22
CA LYS A 280 -5.11 -15.26 20.19
C LYS A 280 -5.33 -16.67 19.68
N ILE A 281 -4.28 -17.46 19.52
CA ILE A 281 -4.43 -18.87 19.12
C ILE A 281 -5.02 -19.72 20.25
N ALA A 282 -4.69 -19.43 21.51
CA ALA A 282 -5.26 -20.14 22.66
C ALA A 282 -6.77 -19.85 22.80
N GLU A 283 -7.18 -18.60 22.63
CA GLU A 283 -8.59 -18.19 22.59
C GLU A 283 -9.34 -18.84 21.43
N ALA A 284 -8.74 -18.91 20.24
CA ALA A 284 -9.33 -19.59 19.09
C ALA A 284 -9.41 -21.12 19.28
N GLY A 285 -8.42 -21.73 19.94
CA GLY A 285 -8.36 -23.16 20.22
C GLY A 285 -9.39 -23.65 21.24
N ASN A 286 -9.83 -22.80 22.16
CA ASN A 286 -10.93 -23.10 23.09
C ASN A 286 -12.32 -23.04 22.45
N GLY A 287 -12.40 -22.69 21.15
CA GLY A 287 -13.63 -22.61 20.36
C GLY A 287 -13.68 -23.59 19.18
N GLY A 288 -13.42 -24.88 19.40
CA GLY A 288 -13.75 -26.00 18.50
C GLY A 288 -12.89 -26.15 17.23
N GLU A 289 -12.19 -27.29 17.12
CA GLU A 289 -11.55 -27.97 15.95
C GLU A 289 -10.72 -27.19 14.91
N ALA A 290 -10.79 -25.86 14.82
CA ALA A 290 -10.09 -25.05 13.82
C ALA A 290 -8.65 -24.68 14.22
N GLY A 291 -8.33 -24.64 15.52
CA GLY A 291 -7.02 -24.19 16.03
C GLY A 291 -5.87 -25.18 15.80
N ILE A 292 -6.17 -26.46 15.63
CA ILE A 292 -5.15 -27.51 15.42
C ILE A 292 -4.66 -27.59 13.96
N HIS A 293 -5.46 -27.12 12.99
CA HIS A 293 -5.11 -27.17 11.58
C HIS A 293 -4.11 -26.06 11.16
N GLU A 294 -4.08 -24.93 11.89
CA GLU A 294 -3.19 -23.79 11.61
C GLU A 294 -1.76 -24.03 12.12
N LEU A 295 -1.59 -24.78 13.23
CA LEU A 295 -0.30 -25.22 13.76
C LEU A 295 0.44 -26.21 12.85
N GLU A 296 -0.28 -27.06 12.11
CA GLU A 296 0.33 -27.97 11.12
C GLU A 296 0.73 -27.26 9.81
N MET A 297 0.03 -26.19 9.41
CA MET A 297 0.35 -25.44 8.20
C MET A 297 1.59 -24.53 8.35
N VAL A 298 1.90 -24.06 9.56
CA VAL A 298 3.17 -23.37 9.83
C VAL A 298 4.37 -24.34 9.73
N ARG A 299 4.14 -25.64 9.92
CA ARG A 299 5.20 -26.68 9.88
C ARG A 299 5.51 -27.24 8.50
N LYS A 300 4.65 -27.01 7.49
CA LYS A 300 4.89 -27.47 6.12
C LYS A 300 4.87 -26.27 5.18
N PRO A 301 5.94 -25.99 4.42
CA PRO A 301 5.83 -25.03 3.33
C PRO A 301 4.73 -25.55 2.40
N THR A 302 3.59 -24.85 2.35
CA THR A 302 2.61 -25.03 1.30
C THR A 302 3.35 -24.77 0.00
N LYS A 303 3.58 -25.83 -0.80
CA LYS A 303 4.07 -25.70 -2.17
C LYS A 303 3.20 -24.65 -2.86
N PRO A 304 3.80 -23.64 -3.52
CA PRO A 304 3.04 -22.80 -4.41
C PRO A 304 2.28 -23.72 -5.36
N GLN A 305 0.95 -23.60 -5.41
CA GLN A 305 0.24 -24.16 -6.55
C GLN A 305 0.85 -23.47 -7.77
N MET A 306 1.49 -24.27 -8.62
CA MET A 306 2.07 -23.75 -9.85
C MET A 306 0.96 -23.02 -10.62
N PRO A 307 1.21 -21.81 -11.13
CA PRO A 307 0.23 -21.16 -11.98
C PRO A 307 -0.10 -22.11 -13.12
N HIS A 308 -1.41 -22.30 -13.35
CA HIS A 308 -1.90 -23.01 -14.52
C HIS A 308 -1.17 -22.47 -15.76
N LYS A 309 -0.72 -23.38 -16.63
CA LYS A 309 -0.10 -23.05 -17.93
C LYS A 309 -0.85 -21.88 -18.57
N PRO A 310 -0.15 -20.85 -19.09
CA PRO A 310 -0.80 -19.70 -19.68
C PRO A 310 -1.78 -20.17 -20.77
N GLN A 311 -3.04 -19.79 -20.59
CA GLN A 311 -4.03 -19.91 -21.66
C GLN A 311 -3.57 -19.06 -22.85
N LYS A 312 -3.92 -19.51 -24.06
CA LYS A 312 -3.45 -19.01 -25.35
C LYS A 312 -3.32 -17.47 -25.41
N PRO A 313 -2.31 -16.92 -26.10
CA PRO A 313 -2.00 -15.50 -26.05
C PRO A 313 -3.18 -14.65 -26.55
N HIS A 314 -3.69 -13.79 -25.68
CA HIS A 314 -4.41 -12.59 -26.11
C HIS A 314 -3.44 -11.64 -26.82
N LYS A 315 -3.95 -10.80 -27.74
CA LYS A 315 -3.17 -9.90 -28.59
C LYS A 315 -2.00 -9.25 -27.82
N PRO A 316 -0.76 -9.33 -28.32
CA PRO A 316 0.39 -8.78 -27.63
C PRO A 316 0.26 -7.26 -27.48
N CYS A 317 0.49 -6.75 -26.26
CA CYS A 317 0.72 -5.33 -26.05
C CYS A 317 2.03 -4.92 -26.75
N ALA A 318 2.09 -3.72 -27.31
CA ALA A 318 3.27 -3.26 -28.06
C ALA A 318 4.52 -3.24 -27.15
N PRO A 319 5.69 -3.67 -27.66
CA PRO A 319 6.92 -3.71 -26.87
C PRO A 319 7.43 -2.31 -26.51
N PHE A 320 7.88 -2.15 -25.27
CA PHE A 320 8.48 -0.94 -24.73
C PHE A 320 9.83 -0.63 -25.40
N LYS A 321 10.03 0.63 -25.84
CA LYS A 321 11.33 1.16 -26.23
C LYS A 321 11.84 2.07 -25.11
N LEU A 322 12.81 1.59 -24.33
CA LEU A 322 13.66 2.45 -23.51
C LEU A 322 14.31 3.48 -24.43
N ASN A 323 14.02 4.77 -24.22
CA ASN A 323 14.65 5.85 -24.97
C ASN A 323 15.82 6.40 -24.14
N PRO A 324 17.09 6.10 -24.46
CA PRO A 324 18.22 6.59 -23.70
C PRO A 324 18.69 7.91 -24.32
N LYS A 325 18.30 9.06 -23.77
CA LYS A 325 18.99 10.35 -23.99
C LYS A 325 18.40 11.44 -23.08
N HIS A 326 19.14 11.77 -22.01
CA HIS A 326 19.51 13.14 -21.64
C HIS A 326 20.50 13.10 -20.46
N PRO A 327 21.75 13.56 -20.63
CA PRO A 327 22.69 13.67 -19.51
C PRO A 327 22.39 14.94 -18.71
N HIS A 328 22.02 14.78 -17.43
CA HIS A 328 21.88 15.89 -16.48
C HIS A 328 23.27 16.45 -16.12
N LYS A 329 23.53 17.71 -16.47
CA LYS A 329 24.57 18.54 -15.84
C LYS A 329 23.97 19.22 -14.59
N PRO A 330 24.69 19.32 -13.46
CA PRO A 330 24.21 19.99 -12.27
C PRO A 330 24.59 21.48 -12.32
N SER A 331 23.59 22.37 -12.23
CA SER A 331 23.83 23.75 -11.83
C SER A 331 22.59 24.31 -11.17
N HIS A 332 22.64 24.63 -9.88
CA HIS A 332 22.13 25.90 -9.34
C HIS A 332 22.64 26.12 -7.92
N LYS A 333 23.47 27.16 -7.75
CA LYS A 333 23.71 27.86 -6.48
C LYS A 333 22.50 28.74 -6.14
N PRO A 334 22.24 29.05 -4.86
CA PRO A 334 21.03 29.76 -4.44
C PRO A 334 21.11 31.27 -4.75
N LYS A 335 20.02 31.86 -5.26
CA LYS A 335 19.84 33.32 -5.39
C LYS A 335 19.09 33.88 -4.17
N ARG A 336 19.54 35.04 -3.69
CA ARG A 336 18.94 35.85 -2.60
C ARG A 336 17.71 36.65 -3.10
N PRO A 337 16.82 37.10 -2.20
CA PRO A 337 15.51 37.66 -2.55
C PRO A 337 15.58 39.15 -2.89
N GLY A 338 14.74 39.56 -3.85
CA GLY A 338 14.59 40.93 -4.31
C GLY A 338 14.87 41.03 -5.80
N ASP A 339 13.82 40.87 -6.61
CA ASP A 339 13.56 41.60 -7.87
C ASP A 339 12.44 40.87 -8.65
N ASN A 340 11.29 41.54 -8.79
CA ASN A 340 10.22 41.16 -9.72
C ASN A 340 10.64 41.53 -11.15
N PRO A 341 10.23 40.72 -12.14
CA PRO A 341 9.81 41.29 -13.40
C PRO A 341 8.44 40.80 -13.88
N SER A 342 7.90 41.69 -14.71
CA SER A 342 6.59 41.78 -15.35
C SER A 342 6.11 40.58 -16.16
N ALA A 343 4.79 40.56 -16.32
CA ALA A 343 4.02 39.73 -17.22
C ALA A 343 4.45 39.87 -18.68
N GLU A 344 4.64 38.73 -19.36
CA GLU A 344 4.28 38.42 -20.74
C GLU A 344 4.75 36.98 -21.03
N GLU A 345 4.11 36.31 -22.01
CA GLU A 345 4.35 34.94 -22.50
C GLU A 345 3.47 33.81 -21.94
N CYS A 346 2.17 33.89 -22.27
CA CYS A 346 1.28 32.74 -22.41
C CYS A 346 1.21 32.32 -23.89
N PHE A 347 1.51 31.05 -24.21
CA PHE A 347 1.18 30.37 -25.48
C PHE A 347 1.26 28.83 -25.30
N PRO A 348 0.56 28.00 -26.08
CA PRO A 348 -0.88 27.78 -26.04
C PRO A 348 -1.27 26.29 -25.87
N CYS A 349 -2.54 26.06 -25.53
CA CYS A 349 -3.22 24.75 -25.54
C CYS A 349 -3.39 24.22 -26.99
N PRO A 350 -3.08 22.94 -27.31
CA PRO A 350 -3.33 22.40 -28.63
C PRO A 350 -4.72 21.76 -28.72
N GLN A 351 -5.68 22.47 -29.32
CA GLN A 351 -6.85 21.88 -29.97
C GLN A 351 -7.05 22.49 -31.37
N SER A 352 -7.16 21.61 -32.36
CA SER A 352 -7.49 21.91 -33.75
C SER A 352 -9.00 22.12 -33.94
N CYS A 353 -9.43 23.37 -34.23
CA CYS A 353 -10.01 23.84 -35.51
C CYS A 353 -11.01 22.90 -36.27
N VAL A 354 -12.23 23.27 -36.76
CA VAL A 354 -13.03 24.52 -36.94
C VAL A 354 -14.53 24.14 -37.32
N PRO A 355 -15.45 25.00 -37.84
CA PRO A 355 -16.61 25.61 -37.14
C PRO A 355 -18.02 25.30 -37.72
N ASP A 356 -19.09 25.74 -37.04
CA ASP A 356 -20.03 26.78 -37.53
C ASP A 356 -21.37 26.81 -36.78
N THR A 357 -21.88 28.05 -36.63
CA THR A 357 -23.20 28.53 -36.18
C THR A 357 -23.36 29.00 -34.71
N VAL A 358 -23.84 30.25 -34.62
CA VAL A 358 -23.97 31.15 -33.45
C VAL A 358 -25.27 30.87 -32.66
N PRO A 359 -25.33 31.11 -31.32
CA PRO A 359 -26.48 30.81 -30.44
C PRO A 359 -27.38 32.04 -30.16
N PRO A 360 -28.44 31.87 -29.36
CA PRO A 360 -28.79 32.94 -28.42
C PRO A 360 -29.01 32.48 -26.97
N GLN A 361 -28.40 33.28 -26.09
CA GLN A 361 -28.97 33.84 -24.85
C GLN A 361 -29.04 32.97 -23.58
N CYS A 362 -28.12 33.27 -22.65
CA CYS A 362 -28.26 33.08 -21.21
C CYS A 362 -28.17 34.47 -20.53
N PRO A 363 -29.14 34.87 -19.66
CA PRO A 363 -29.11 36.18 -19.02
C PRO A 363 -28.28 36.18 -17.71
N GLN A 364 -27.30 37.10 -17.71
CA GLN A 364 -26.84 37.99 -16.63
C GLN A 364 -27.26 37.72 -15.16
N SER A 365 -26.26 37.69 -14.28
CA SER A 365 -26.08 38.76 -13.26
C SER A 365 -24.71 38.67 -12.58
N CYS A 366 -23.92 39.73 -12.73
CA CYS A 366 -22.58 39.94 -12.19
C CYS A 366 -22.61 40.56 -10.77
N SER A 367 -21.66 40.15 -9.92
CA SER A 367 -20.74 41.00 -9.10
C SER A 367 -21.34 41.98 -8.04
N PRO A 368 -20.57 42.57 -7.07
CA PRO A 368 -19.11 42.84 -7.14
C PRO A 368 -18.24 42.71 -5.86
N PHE A 369 -16.93 42.69 -6.13
CA PHE A 369 -15.80 42.93 -5.21
C PHE A 369 -15.68 44.42 -4.75
N PRO A 370 -14.92 44.74 -3.69
CA PRO A 370 -14.75 46.09 -3.18
C PRO A 370 -13.65 46.89 -3.91
N ALA A 371 -13.85 48.21 -3.99
CA ALA A 371 -13.02 49.17 -4.73
C ALA A 371 -11.83 49.71 -3.92
N CYS A 372 -10.67 49.83 -4.58
CA CYS A 372 -9.54 50.68 -4.18
C CYS A 372 -9.77 52.13 -4.65
N VAL A 373 -9.42 53.09 -3.79
CA VAL A 373 -9.53 54.55 -4.00
C VAL A 373 -8.18 55.11 -4.47
N PRO A 374 -8.13 56.00 -5.47
CA PRO A 374 -7.03 56.93 -5.66
C PRO A 374 -7.42 58.36 -5.21
N GLY A 375 -6.53 59.01 -4.46
CA GLY A 375 -6.68 60.40 -4.07
C GLY A 375 -6.23 61.37 -5.15
N ASP A 376 -6.88 62.53 -5.26
CA ASP A 376 -6.25 63.72 -5.82
C ASP A 376 -6.78 65.05 -5.24
N LYS A 377 -5.88 66.03 -5.36
CA LYS A 377 -5.70 67.38 -4.80
C LYS A 377 -6.88 68.37 -4.66
N LYS A 378 -6.88 69.03 -3.48
CA LYS A 378 -6.92 70.49 -3.16
C LYS A 378 -7.96 71.46 -3.79
N LYS A 379 -8.73 72.05 -2.85
CA LYS A 379 -9.03 73.50 -2.60
C LYS A 379 -9.89 74.36 -3.57
N LYS A 380 -11.05 74.82 -3.06
CA LYS A 380 -11.49 76.25 -2.85
C LYS A 380 -12.96 76.25 -2.35
N LYS A 381 -13.24 76.56 -1.07
CA LYS A 381 -13.54 77.86 -0.42
C LYS A 381 -14.97 78.42 -0.60
N ARG A 382 -15.63 78.60 0.56
CA ARG A 382 -16.66 79.60 0.95
C ARG A 382 -18.09 79.46 0.40
N LYS A 383 -19.03 79.15 1.29
CA LYS A 383 -19.83 80.15 2.01
C LYS A 383 -20.18 79.63 3.40
#